data_AF-A0A3A6NR89-F1
#
_entry.id   AF-A0A3A6NR89-F1
#
_cell.length_a   1.000
_cell.length_b   1.000
_cell.length_c   1.000
_cell.angle_alpha   90.00
_cell.angle_beta   90.00
_cell.angle_gamma   90.00
#
_symmetry.space_group_name_H-M   'P 1'
#
loop_
_entity.id
_entity.type
_entity.pdbx_description
1 polymer ?
#
loop_
_entity_poly.entity_id
_entity_poly.type
_entity_poly.pdbx_seq_one_letter_code
_entity_poly.pdbx_strand_id
1 'polypeptide(L)'
;MRGGHETLSNDQYAYAVGRVRAMETRLLDRSKIERMVEASSAEEALKVLGETEYAEYLAGLKNIYDYDTMLDQELHRVYLELHRFSPEPELVGLFACKFDYHNLKVLLKAQKMGEKRDELLVRDVGNIPLAVLIRAVNEEDYTNLPSKMRQAAEQISEAFRLEANPQLVDLLLDRAMFLEIFEKLEKLDSSYLKEYFTYLVDLINIKTYLRVKRTNNSREFLEQALLPFGEKDMTRLVQLVDPLEVLVDRLMSSRYAQFIEDGIQTYQKTDTLTRFEKLADNFLLKHVKKAKYVTFGPEPLAAFILAKENEIKVIRIIMVGKINQLPTEEIKERLRDVYV
;
A
#
# COMPACT_ATOMS: atom_id res chain seq x y z
N MET A 1 32.86 18.60 0.47
CA MET A 1 32.14 19.26 -0.65
C MET A 1 30.65 19.08 -0.38
N ARG A 2 29.94 20.14 -0.01
CA ARG A 2 28.48 20.10 0.16
C ARG A 2 27.88 20.22 -1.24
N GLY A 3 27.36 19.12 -1.78
CA GLY A 3 26.53 19.18 -2.98
C GLY A 3 25.26 19.95 -2.62
N GLY A 4 25.04 21.09 -3.27
CA GLY A 4 23.78 21.80 -3.17
C GLY A 4 22.69 20.93 -3.78
N HIS A 5 21.72 20.53 -2.97
CA HIS A 5 20.42 20.14 -3.51
C HIS A 5 19.80 21.42 -4.09
N GLU A 6 19.90 21.62 -5.40
CA GLU A 6 19.03 22.55 -6.10
C GLU A 6 17.62 22.01 -5.93
N THR A 7 16.85 22.60 -5.02
CA THR A 7 15.41 22.37 -4.91
C THR A 7 14.81 22.71 -6.27
N LEU A 8 14.32 21.69 -6.98
CA LEU A 8 13.70 21.86 -8.30
C LEU A 8 12.60 22.93 -8.18
N SER A 9 12.60 23.93 -9.07
CA SER A 9 11.54 24.93 -9.07
C SER A 9 10.20 24.26 -9.38
N ASN A 10 9.15 24.65 -8.65
CA ASN A 10 7.78 24.18 -8.87
C ASN A 10 7.33 24.29 -10.35
N ASP A 11 7.88 25.22 -11.13
CA ASP A 11 7.59 25.39 -12.55
C ASP A 11 8.00 24.18 -13.40
N GLN A 12 9.00 23.41 -12.98
CA GLN A 12 9.42 22.18 -13.67
C GLN A 12 8.36 21.07 -13.55
N TYR A 13 7.55 21.11 -12.50
CA TYR A 13 6.41 20.22 -12.32
C TYR A 13 5.20 20.60 -13.19
N ALA A 14 5.15 21.79 -13.81
CA ALA A 14 3.97 22.24 -14.56
C ALA A 14 3.56 21.26 -15.67
N TYR A 15 4.52 20.75 -16.44
CA TYR A 15 4.26 19.75 -17.48
C TYR A 15 3.74 18.44 -16.89
N ALA A 16 4.41 17.92 -15.86
CA ALA A 16 4.05 16.65 -15.22
C ALA A 16 2.69 16.72 -14.52
N VAL A 17 2.39 17.83 -13.84
CA VAL A 17 1.08 18.08 -13.23
C VAL A 17 0.01 18.17 -14.30
N GLY A 18 0.23 18.91 -15.40
CA GLY A 18 -0.72 18.97 -16.52
C GLY A 18 -1.04 17.59 -17.11
N ARG A 19 -0.02 16.74 -17.29
CA ARG A 19 -0.18 15.34 -17.70
C ARG A 19 -1.00 14.54 -16.70
N VAL A 20 -0.65 14.60 -15.42
CA VAL A 20 -1.38 13.89 -14.35
C VAL A 20 -2.83 14.34 -14.26
N ARG A 21 -3.12 15.64 -14.35
CA ARG A 21 -4.51 16.15 -14.36
C ARG A 21 -5.31 15.60 -15.53
N ALA A 22 -4.71 15.46 -16.71
CA ALA A 22 -5.36 14.81 -17.84
C ALA A 22 -5.63 13.31 -17.56
N MET A 23 -4.68 12.61 -16.94
CA MET A 23 -4.83 11.19 -16.56
C MET A 23 -5.88 10.99 -15.45
N GLU A 24 -6.00 11.92 -14.51
CA GLU A 24 -7.02 11.89 -13.44
C GLU A 24 -8.45 11.83 -14.00
N THR A 25 -8.71 12.43 -15.17
CA THR A 25 -10.04 12.39 -15.81
C THR A 25 -10.46 11.00 -16.28
N ARG A 26 -9.51 10.05 -16.34
CA ARG A 26 -9.73 8.69 -16.82
C ARG A 26 -9.87 7.67 -15.69
N LEU A 27 -9.63 8.09 -14.45
CA LEU A 27 -9.89 7.27 -13.27
C LEU A 27 -11.39 6.90 -13.20
N LEU A 28 -11.68 5.76 -12.59
CA LEU A 28 -13.03 5.27 -12.38
C LEU A 28 -13.74 6.15 -11.35
N ASP A 29 -14.81 6.78 -11.81
CA ASP A 29 -15.74 7.48 -10.95
C ASP A 29 -16.65 6.49 -10.18
N ARG A 30 -17.41 7.06 -9.24
CA ARG A 30 -18.34 6.29 -8.42
C ARG A 30 -19.41 5.57 -9.24
N SER A 31 -19.86 6.12 -10.36
CA SER A 31 -20.90 5.52 -11.19
C SER A 31 -20.39 4.25 -11.87
N LYS A 32 -19.16 4.26 -12.40
CA LYS A 32 -18.53 3.06 -12.96
C LYS A 32 -18.33 1.97 -11.91
N ILE A 33 -17.85 2.34 -10.72
CA ILE A 33 -17.71 1.40 -9.60
C ILE A 33 -19.06 0.79 -9.21
N GLU A 34 -20.11 1.59 -9.08
CA GLU A 34 -21.46 1.11 -8.77
C GLU A 34 -21.98 0.17 -9.87
N ARG A 35 -21.78 0.49 -11.15
CA ARG A 35 -22.14 -0.41 -12.27
C ARG A 35 -21.43 -1.76 -12.20
N MET A 36 -20.14 -1.79 -11.87
CA MET A 36 -19.39 -3.05 -11.70
C MET A 36 -19.93 -3.87 -10.52
N VAL A 37 -20.31 -3.21 -9.44
CA VAL A 37 -20.85 -3.85 -8.23
C VAL A 37 -22.25 -4.39 -8.45
N GLU A 38 -23.07 -3.71 -9.25
CA GLU A 38 -24.43 -4.16 -9.63
C GLU A 38 -24.43 -5.19 -10.77
N ALA A 39 -23.29 -5.43 -11.42
CA ALA A 39 -23.17 -6.42 -12.48
C ALA A 39 -23.58 -7.83 -12.01
N SER A 40 -24.27 -8.59 -12.85
CA SER A 40 -24.79 -9.91 -12.47
C SER A 40 -23.71 -10.99 -12.34
N SER A 41 -22.53 -10.79 -12.93
CA SER A 41 -21.39 -11.73 -12.84
C SER A 41 -20.04 -11.00 -12.92
N ALA A 42 -18.95 -11.75 -12.73
CA ALA A 42 -17.59 -11.23 -12.90
C ALA A 42 -17.31 -10.83 -14.36
N GLU A 43 -17.84 -11.57 -15.34
CA GLU A 43 -17.74 -11.25 -16.76
C GLU A 43 -18.44 -9.93 -17.10
N GLU A 44 -19.65 -9.71 -16.58
CA GLU A 44 -20.37 -8.44 -16.78
C GLU A 44 -19.65 -7.27 -16.08
N ALA A 45 -19.04 -7.50 -14.91
CA ALA A 45 -18.19 -6.49 -14.26
C ALA A 45 -16.96 -6.14 -15.11
N LEU A 46 -16.31 -7.12 -15.75
CA LEU A 46 -15.19 -6.88 -16.68
C LEU A 46 -15.62 -6.10 -17.93
N LYS A 47 -16.83 -6.33 -18.44
CA LYS A 47 -17.34 -5.54 -19.59
C LYS A 47 -17.43 -4.05 -19.28
N VAL A 48 -17.77 -3.68 -18.05
CA VAL A 48 -17.76 -2.26 -17.62
C VAL A 48 -16.35 -1.67 -17.71
N LEU A 49 -15.31 -2.45 -17.38
CA LEU A 49 -13.91 -2.03 -17.55
C LEU A 49 -13.52 -1.87 -19.03
N GLY A 50 -14.23 -2.53 -19.95
CA GLY A 50 -14.03 -2.37 -21.40
C GLY A 50 -14.38 -0.98 -21.94
N GLU A 51 -15.00 -0.12 -21.14
CA GLU A 51 -15.31 1.27 -21.46
C GLU A 51 -14.25 2.25 -20.93
N THR A 52 -13.11 1.75 -20.45
CA THR A 52 -12.12 2.50 -19.67
C THR A 52 -10.70 2.24 -20.16
N GLU A 53 -9.68 2.79 -19.50
CA GLU A 53 -8.27 2.52 -19.85
C GLU A 53 -7.91 1.02 -19.74
N TYR A 54 -8.68 0.23 -18.98
CA TYR A 54 -8.47 -1.21 -18.86
C TYR A 54 -8.85 -2.01 -20.12
N ALA A 55 -9.55 -1.40 -21.07
CA ALA A 55 -10.05 -2.06 -22.28
C ALA A 55 -8.93 -2.71 -23.11
N GLU A 56 -7.74 -2.10 -23.15
CA GLU A 56 -6.62 -2.59 -23.95
C GLU A 56 -6.08 -3.94 -23.48
N TYR A 57 -6.24 -4.26 -22.20
CA TYR A 57 -5.77 -5.51 -21.60
C TYR A 57 -6.82 -6.62 -21.66
N LEU A 58 -8.10 -6.28 -21.80
CA LEU A 58 -9.19 -7.28 -21.84
C LEU A 58 -9.05 -8.24 -23.02
N ALA A 59 -8.54 -7.77 -24.16
CA ALA A 59 -8.31 -8.61 -25.34
C ALA A 59 -7.28 -9.73 -25.09
N GLY A 60 -6.40 -9.56 -24.10
CA GLY A 60 -5.39 -10.55 -23.72
C GLY A 60 -5.82 -11.52 -22.61
N LEU A 61 -6.98 -11.30 -21.98
CA LEU A 61 -7.46 -12.17 -20.90
C LEU A 61 -7.95 -13.50 -21.46
N LYS A 62 -7.41 -14.61 -20.94
CA LYS A 62 -7.85 -15.96 -21.34
C LYS A 62 -9.09 -16.41 -20.57
N ASN A 63 -9.21 -15.97 -19.31
CA ASN A 63 -10.35 -16.25 -18.44
C ASN A 63 -10.52 -15.14 -17.39
N ILE A 64 -11.65 -15.16 -16.67
CA ILE A 64 -11.96 -14.17 -15.64
C ILE A 64 -11.01 -14.15 -14.43
N TYR A 65 -10.33 -15.26 -14.15
CA TYR A 65 -9.38 -15.38 -13.02
C TYR A 65 -8.05 -14.69 -13.33
N ASP A 66 -7.75 -14.42 -14.60
CA ASP A 66 -6.55 -13.70 -15.03
C ASP A 66 -6.68 -12.18 -14.87
N TYR A 67 -7.81 -11.67 -14.33
CA TYR A 67 -8.06 -10.24 -14.17
C TYR A 67 -6.94 -9.51 -13.41
N ASP A 68 -6.28 -10.19 -12.48
CA ASP A 68 -5.18 -9.60 -11.68
C ASP A 68 -3.96 -9.29 -12.55
N THR A 69 -3.72 -10.08 -13.61
CA THR A 69 -2.65 -9.79 -14.59
C THR A 69 -2.92 -8.49 -15.34
N MET A 70 -4.17 -8.21 -15.71
CA MET A 70 -4.54 -6.93 -16.30
C MET A 70 -4.27 -5.78 -15.33
N LEU A 71 -4.63 -5.95 -14.05
CA LEU A 71 -4.40 -4.92 -13.04
C LEU A 71 -2.91 -4.64 -12.84
N ASP A 72 -2.08 -5.68 -12.83
CA ASP A 72 -0.63 -5.55 -12.73
C ASP A 72 -0.02 -4.88 -13.97
N GLN A 73 -0.52 -5.19 -15.17
CA GLN A 73 -0.10 -4.54 -16.41
C GLN A 73 -0.43 -3.05 -16.41
N GLU A 74 -1.64 -2.67 -15.97
CA GLU A 74 -2.02 -1.26 -15.85
C GLU A 74 -1.19 -0.53 -14.79
N LEU A 75 -0.93 -1.17 -13.65
CA LEU A 75 -0.06 -0.63 -12.62
C LEU A 75 1.34 -0.38 -13.17
N HIS A 76 1.92 -1.34 -13.88
CA HIS A 76 3.22 -1.21 -14.54
C HIS A 76 3.23 -0.06 -15.55
N ARG A 77 2.23 0.02 -16.43
CA ARG A 77 2.09 1.10 -17.42
C ARG A 77 2.11 2.46 -16.73
N VAL A 78 1.32 2.64 -15.67
CA VAL A 78 1.20 3.91 -14.93
C VAL A 78 2.54 4.30 -14.30
N TYR A 79 3.20 3.38 -13.60
CA TYR A 79 4.49 3.65 -12.95
C TYR A 79 5.57 3.99 -13.98
N LEU A 80 5.62 3.26 -15.11
CA LEU A 80 6.55 3.52 -16.21
C LEU A 80 6.29 4.89 -16.84
N GLU A 81 5.03 5.26 -17.07
CA GLU A 81 4.66 6.54 -17.66
C GLU A 81 5.06 7.70 -16.73
N LEU A 82 4.70 7.62 -15.45
CA LEU A 82 5.07 8.63 -14.45
C LEU A 82 6.57 8.78 -14.31
N HIS A 83 7.32 7.68 -14.29
CA HIS A 83 8.79 7.73 -14.23
C HIS A 83 9.40 8.44 -15.45
N ARG A 84 8.77 8.36 -16.64
CA ARG A 84 9.28 8.99 -17.87
C ARG A 84 9.13 10.50 -17.89
N PHE A 85 8.06 11.04 -17.32
CA PHE A 85 7.77 12.48 -17.37
C PHE A 85 7.90 13.21 -16.03
N SER A 86 8.08 12.50 -14.92
CA SER A 86 8.33 13.12 -13.61
C SER A 86 9.66 13.90 -13.67
N PRO A 87 9.70 15.17 -13.24
CA PRO A 87 10.96 15.92 -13.08
C PRO A 87 11.89 15.27 -12.06
N GLU A 88 11.31 14.53 -11.11
CA GLU A 88 12.01 13.80 -10.05
C GLU A 88 11.53 12.34 -10.06
N PRO A 89 12.19 11.44 -10.80
CA PRO A 89 11.80 10.03 -10.86
C PRO A 89 11.90 9.31 -9.51
N GLU A 90 12.73 9.82 -8.59
CA GLU A 90 12.86 9.31 -7.21
C GLU A 90 11.52 9.37 -6.45
N LEU A 91 10.65 10.34 -6.74
CA LEU A 91 9.30 10.41 -6.19
C LEU A 91 8.48 9.18 -6.58
N VAL A 92 8.55 8.75 -7.85
CA VAL A 92 7.85 7.54 -8.32
C VAL A 92 8.47 6.29 -7.66
N GLY A 93 9.80 6.26 -7.58
CA GLY A 93 10.54 5.19 -6.92
C GLY A 93 10.23 5.03 -5.42
N LEU A 94 9.88 6.13 -4.74
CA LEU A 94 9.41 6.11 -3.35
C LEU A 94 8.18 5.22 -3.17
N PHE A 95 7.19 5.34 -4.06
CA PHE A 95 5.98 4.51 -4.01
C PHE A 95 6.21 3.11 -4.56
N ALA A 96 7.08 2.96 -5.56
CA ALA A 96 7.44 1.67 -6.14
C ALA A 96 8.16 0.74 -5.15
N CYS A 97 8.87 1.33 -4.18
CA CYS A 97 9.66 0.64 -3.15
C CYS A 97 8.90 -0.53 -2.48
N LYS A 98 7.61 -0.34 -2.18
CA LYS A 98 6.82 -1.39 -1.50
C LYS A 98 6.68 -2.68 -2.31
N PHE A 99 6.75 -2.62 -3.64
CA PHE A 99 6.67 -3.81 -4.49
C PHE A 99 7.96 -4.61 -4.44
N ASP A 100 9.12 -3.95 -4.32
CA ASP A 100 10.41 -4.62 -4.10
C ASP A 100 10.40 -5.40 -2.77
N TYR A 101 9.96 -4.73 -1.69
CA TYR A 101 9.83 -5.36 -0.38
C TYR A 101 8.77 -6.47 -0.36
N HIS A 102 7.63 -6.29 -1.04
CA HIS A 102 6.62 -7.35 -1.21
C HIS A 102 7.20 -8.58 -1.92
N ASN A 103 7.88 -8.39 -3.05
CA ASN A 103 8.50 -9.49 -3.79
C ASN A 103 9.54 -10.22 -2.95
N LEU A 104 10.39 -9.49 -2.22
CA LEU A 104 11.36 -10.10 -1.32
C LEU A 104 10.69 -10.91 -0.20
N LYS A 105 9.60 -10.40 0.39
CA LYS A 105 8.79 -11.14 1.39
C LYS A 105 8.26 -12.46 0.81
N VAL A 106 7.70 -12.41 -0.41
CA VAL A 106 7.19 -13.61 -1.09
C VAL A 106 8.31 -14.61 -1.32
N LEU A 107 9.44 -14.18 -1.87
CA LEU A 107 10.57 -15.05 -2.20
C LEU A 107 11.18 -15.72 -0.96
N LEU A 108 11.45 -14.96 0.12
CA LEU A 108 12.00 -15.51 1.36
C LEU A 108 11.06 -16.51 2.03
N LYS A 109 9.75 -16.22 2.04
CA LYS A 109 8.74 -17.16 2.57
C LYS A 109 8.65 -18.43 1.72
N ALA A 110 8.63 -18.28 0.40
CA ALA A 110 8.58 -19.39 -0.55
C ALA A 110 9.81 -20.30 -0.42
N GLN A 111 11.02 -19.72 -0.36
CA GLN A 111 12.27 -20.46 -0.12
C GLN A 111 12.19 -21.27 1.18
N LYS A 112 11.71 -20.65 2.27
CA LYS A 112 11.61 -21.34 3.57
C LYS A 112 10.56 -22.45 3.58
N MET A 113 9.46 -22.29 2.84
CA MET A 113 8.40 -23.28 2.72
C MET A 113 8.71 -24.37 1.69
N GLY A 114 9.78 -24.23 0.90
CA GLY A 114 10.08 -25.14 -0.20
C GLY A 114 9.06 -25.07 -1.34
N GLU A 115 8.35 -23.95 -1.47
CA GLU A 115 7.30 -23.73 -2.46
C GLU A 115 7.76 -22.70 -3.50
N LYS A 116 7.11 -22.71 -4.67
CA LYS A 116 7.17 -21.58 -5.61
C LYS A 116 5.85 -20.83 -5.55
N ARG A 117 5.92 -19.51 -5.50
CA ARG A 117 4.77 -18.60 -5.41
C ARG A 117 4.90 -17.44 -6.39
N ASP A 118 5.32 -17.77 -7.61
CA ASP A 118 5.61 -16.79 -8.66
C ASP A 118 4.37 -15.99 -9.05
N GLU A 119 3.17 -16.54 -8.82
CA GLU A 119 1.87 -15.90 -9.01
C GLU A 119 1.62 -14.75 -8.03
N LEU A 120 2.35 -14.68 -6.91
CA LEU A 120 2.23 -13.59 -5.93
C LEU A 120 3.25 -12.46 -6.16
N LEU A 121 4.14 -12.60 -7.16
CA LEU A 121 5.18 -11.63 -7.47
C LEU A 121 4.64 -10.53 -8.39
N VAL A 122 4.88 -9.28 -8.02
CA VAL A 122 4.56 -8.11 -8.84
C VAL A 122 5.72 -7.84 -9.79
N ARG A 123 5.46 -7.78 -11.10
CA ARG A 123 6.49 -7.65 -12.12
C ARG A 123 6.65 -6.21 -12.60
N ASP A 124 7.89 -5.80 -12.80
CA ASP A 124 8.28 -4.56 -13.49
C ASP A 124 7.75 -3.23 -12.91
N VAL A 125 7.19 -3.21 -11.69
CA VAL A 125 6.75 -1.99 -11.00
C VAL A 125 7.81 -1.46 -10.01
N GLY A 126 8.53 -2.36 -9.35
CA GLY A 126 9.53 -2.03 -8.33
C GLY A 126 10.78 -1.33 -8.89
N ASN A 127 11.62 -0.81 -7.99
CA ASN A 127 12.90 -0.19 -8.36
C ASN A 127 13.98 -1.23 -8.68
N ILE A 128 13.80 -2.47 -8.23
CA ILE A 128 14.77 -3.55 -8.37
C ILE A 128 14.22 -4.56 -9.39
N PRO A 129 14.96 -4.91 -10.45
CA PRO A 129 14.54 -5.95 -11.36
C PRO A 129 14.28 -7.26 -10.60
N LEU A 130 13.14 -7.91 -10.85
CA LEU A 130 12.74 -9.12 -10.13
C LEU A 130 13.81 -10.23 -10.17
N ALA A 131 14.53 -10.35 -11.30
CA ALA A 131 15.63 -11.30 -11.44
C ALA A 131 16.76 -11.09 -10.42
N VAL A 132 17.02 -9.85 -10.00
CA VAL A 132 18.01 -9.52 -8.97
C VAL A 132 17.53 -10.01 -7.60
N LEU A 133 16.25 -9.80 -7.27
CA LEU A 133 15.66 -10.30 -6.02
C LEU A 133 15.66 -11.83 -5.97
N ILE A 134 15.25 -12.49 -7.05
CA ILE A 134 15.27 -13.96 -7.16
C ILE A 134 16.69 -14.50 -6.96
N ARG A 135 17.67 -13.89 -7.64
CA ARG A 135 19.07 -14.29 -7.50
C ARG A 135 19.57 -14.11 -6.08
N ALA A 136 19.29 -12.96 -5.45
CA ALA A 136 19.74 -12.66 -4.10
C ALA A 136 19.22 -13.68 -3.07
N VAL A 137 17.95 -14.07 -3.18
CA VAL A 137 17.34 -15.08 -2.29
C VAL A 137 17.91 -16.48 -2.56
N ASN A 138 18.02 -16.88 -3.83
CA ASN A 138 18.52 -18.21 -4.21
C ASN A 138 20.00 -18.44 -3.83
N GLU A 139 20.83 -17.40 -3.99
CA GLU A 139 22.27 -17.45 -3.68
C GLU A 139 22.56 -17.10 -2.20
N GLU A 140 21.55 -16.70 -1.41
CA GLU A 140 21.71 -16.08 -0.09
C GLU A 140 22.72 -14.90 -0.09
N ASP A 141 22.84 -14.19 -1.22
CA ASP A 141 23.71 -13.03 -1.40
C ASP A 141 22.90 -11.75 -1.62
N TYR A 142 22.76 -10.98 -0.55
CA TYR A 142 22.00 -9.73 -0.53
C TYR A 142 22.87 -8.49 -0.80
N THR A 143 24.14 -8.65 -1.19
CA THR A 143 25.11 -7.55 -1.33
C THR A 143 24.65 -6.45 -2.28
N ASN A 144 23.94 -6.84 -3.35
CA ASN A 144 23.43 -5.94 -4.39
C ASN A 144 22.09 -5.28 -4.03
N LEU A 145 21.51 -5.55 -2.86
CA LEU A 145 20.27 -4.92 -2.41
C LEU A 145 20.55 -3.61 -1.65
N PRO A 146 19.58 -2.68 -1.59
CA PRO A 146 19.66 -1.48 -0.76
C PRO A 146 20.00 -1.82 0.69
N SER A 147 20.74 -0.94 1.37
CA SER A 147 21.34 -1.24 2.68
C SER A 147 20.35 -1.72 3.75
N LYS A 148 19.17 -1.08 3.85
CA LYS A 148 18.10 -1.46 4.79
C LYS A 148 17.49 -2.81 4.44
N MET A 149 17.21 -3.03 3.16
CA MET A 149 16.68 -4.30 2.64
C MET A 149 17.66 -5.45 2.86
N ARG A 150 18.94 -5.24 2.55
CA ARG A 150 20.02 -6.20 2.77
C ARG A 150 20.12 -6.61 4.24
N GLN A 151 20.22 -5.63 5.15
CA GLN A 151 20.34 -5.90 6.59
C GLN A 151 19.14 -6.72 7.11
N ALA A 152 17.92 -6.39 6.68
CA ALA A 152 16.74 -7.15 7.05
C ALA A 152 16.76 -8.57 6.47
N ALA A 153 17.14 -8.74 5.20
CA ALA A 153 17.24 -10.05 4.56
C ALA A 153 18.28 -10.95 5.22
N GLU A 154 19.46 -10.41 5.55
CA GLU A 154 20.51 -11.13 6.30
C GLU A 154 20.02 -11.57 7.68
N GLN A 155 19.33 -10.68 8.41
CA GLN A 155 18.74 -11.01 9.71
C GLN A 155 17.68 -12.10 9.61
N ILE A 156 16.84 -12.06 8.57
CA ILE A 156 15.82 -13.09 8.32
C ILE A 156 16.49 -14.44 8.02
N SER A 157 17.46 -14.46 7.12
CA SER A 157 18.20 -15.68 6.77
C SER A 157 18.86 -16.31 7.98
N GLU A 158 19.48 -15.52 8.85
CA GLU A 158 20.09 -16.03 10.08
C GLU A 158 19.04 -16.54 11.07
N ALA A 159 17.95 -15.80 11.28
CA ALA A 159 16.87 -16.25 12.15
C ALA A 159 16.24 -17.56 11.67
N PHE A 160 16.06 -17.73 10.35
CA PHE A 160 15.53 -18.96 9.75
C PHE A 160 16.40 -20.19 9.94
N ARG A 161 17.71 -20.03 10.23
CA ARG A 161 18.59 -21.15 10.59
C ARG A 161 18.33 -21.65 12.01
N LEU A 162 17.87 -20.78 12.90
CA LEU A 162 17.55 -21.11 14.30
C LEU A 162 16.10 -21.57 14.45
N GLU A 163 15.14 -20.75 14.02
CA GLU A 163 13.71 -21.02 14.15
C GLU A 163 12.92 -20.41 12.98
N ALA A 164 12.04 -21.22 12.38
CA ALA A 164 11.21 -20.79 11.27
C ALA A 164 9.99 -19.99 11.78
N ASN A 165 10.11 -18.67 11.87
CA ASN A 165 8.96 -17.79 12.13
C ASN A 165 8.65 -16.90 10.91
N PRO A 166 7.67 -17.27 10.06
CA PRO A 166 7.30 -16.48 8.89
C PRO A 166 6.84 -15.04 9.21
N GLN A 167 6.38 -14.77 10.44
CA GLN A 167 5.95 -13.44 10.86
C GLN A 167 7.13 -12.47 10.98
N LEU A 168 8.35 -13.00 11.22
CA LEU A 168 9.57 -12.20 11.28
C LEU A 168 9.90 -11.55 9.93
N VAL A 169 9.53 -12.21 8.82
CA VAL A 169 9.76 -11.69 7.47
C VAL A 169 8.98 -10.40 7.25
N ASP A 170 7.68 -10.41 7.56
CA ASP A 170 6.84 -9.21 7.42
C ASP A 170 7.37 -8.09 8.33
N LEU A 171 7.67 -8.45 9.58
CA LEU A 171 8.15 -7.53 10.59
C LEU A 171 9.42 -6.77 10.19
N LEU A 172 10.49 -7.50 9.84
CA LEU A 172 11.79 -6.90 9.54
C LEU A 172 11.76 -6.15 8.21
N LEU A 173 11.08 -6.69 7.20
CA LEU A 173 11.03 -6.04 5.89
C LEU A 173 10.10 -4.83 5.86
N ASP A 174 8.95 -4.85 6.54
CA ASP A 174 8.10 -3.66 6.63
C ASP A 174 8.83 -2.54 7.39
N ARG A 175 9.55 -2.87 8.48
CA ARG A 175 10.36 -1.88 9.21
C ARG A 175 11.47 -1.30 8.34
N ALA A 176 12.20 -2.14 7.59
CA ALA A 176 13.25 -1.68 6.67
C ALA A 176 12.70 -0.80 5.55
N MET A 177 11.54 -1.15 4.99
CA MET A 177 10.84 -0.37 3.98
C MET A 177 10.51 1.04 4.49
N PHE A 178 9.90 1.16 5.67
CA PHE A 178 9.56 2.48 6.21
C PHE A 178 10.80 3.30 6.61
N LEU A 179 11.88 2.67 7.10
CA LEU A 179 13.15 3.36 7.32
C LEU A 179 13.68 3.98 6.02
N GLU A 180 13.63 3.24 4.91
CA GLU A 180 14.07 3.72 3.60
C GLU A 180 13.15 4.82 3.05
N ILE A 181 11.83 4.66 3.18
CA ILE A 181 10.85 5.66 2.76
C ILE A 181 11.07 6.98 3.49
N PHE A 182 11.23 6.96 4.83
CA PHE A 182 11.41 8.18 5.60
C PHE A 182 12.77 8.86 5.33
N GLU A 183 13.84 8.10 5.06
CA GLU A 183 15.11 8.67 4.61
C GLU A 183 14.98 9.40 3.26
N LYS A 184 14.18 8.85 2.32
CA LYS A 184 13.90 9.50 1.04
C LYS A 184 13.00 10.73 1.22
N LEU A 185 12.00 10.66 2.09
CA LEU A 185 11.11 11.80 2.40
C LEU A 185 11.87 12.99 3.00
N GLU A 186 12.92 12.75 3.79
CA GLU A 186 13.78 13.82 4.31
C GLU A 186 14.50 14.60 3.19
N LYS A 187 14.75 13.96 2.03
CA LYS A 187 15.39 14.59 0.87
C LYS A 187 14.40 15.35 -0.02
N LEU A 188 13.15 14.88 -0.11
CA LEU A 188 12.09 15.47 -0.93
C LEU A 188 11.48 16.76 -0.34
N ASP A 189 11.66 17.00 0.97
CA ASP A 189 11.16 18.17 1.72
C ASP A 189 9.65 18.49 1.51
N SER A 190 8.82 17.47 1.26
CA SER A 190 7.36 17.63 1.16
C SER A 190 6.67 17.28 2.48
N SER A 191 6.18 18.31 3.17
CA SER A 191 5.38 18.14 4.39
C SER A 191 4.10 17.33 4.16
N TYR A 192 3.49 17.46 2.99
CA TYR A 192 2.31 16.69 2.58
C TYR A 192 2.59 15.19 2.51
N LEU A 193 3.70 14.80 1.87
CA LEU A 193 4.09 13.39 1.75
C LEU A 193 4.50 12.82 3.10
N LYS A 194 5.28 13.58 3.87
CA LYS A 194 5.65 13.19 5.23
C LYS A 194 4.41 12.94 6.10
N GLU A 195 3.43 13.84 6.05
CA GLU A 195 2.16 13.67 6.76
C GLU A 195 1.39 12.42 6.29
N TYR A 196 1.32 12.16 4.97
CA TYR A 196 0.68 10.95 4.44
C TYR A 196 1.33 9.67 4.98
N PHE A 197 2.66 9.56 4.92
CA PHE A 197 3.36 8.36 5.39
C PHE A 197 3.34 8.22 6.92
N THR A 198 3.34 9.31 7.68
CA THR A 198 3.10 9.26 9.13
C THR A 198 1.71 8.70 9.44
N TYR A 199 0.67 9.17 8.75
CA TYR A 199 -0.67 8.60 8.90
C TYR A 199 -0.73 7.12 8.53
N LEU A 200 -0.07 6.72 7.45
CA LEU A 200 -0.02 5.32 7.05
C LEU A 200 0.63 4.45 8.13
N VAL A 201 1.75 4.88 8.70
CA VAL A 201 2.44 4.20 9.81
C VAL A 201 1.52 4.07 11.02
N ASP A 202 0.87 5.16 11.42
CA ASP A 202 -0.02 5.20 12.58
C ASP A 202 -1.19 4.21 12.45
N LEU A 203 -1.81 4.16 11.28
CA LEU A 203 -2.91 3.24 10.99
C LEU A 203 -2.44 1.79 10.96
N ILE A 204 -1.24 1.53 10.44
CA ILE A 204 -0.61 0.20 10.50
C ILE A 204 -0.35 -0.17 11.97
N ASN A 205 0.18 0.74 12.78
CA ASN A 205 0.48 0.51 14.19
C ASN A 205 -0.78 0.23 15.03
N ILE A 206 -1.87 0.98 14.83
CA ILE A 206 -3.15 0.68 15.48
C ILE A 206 -3.64 -0.72 15.07
N LYS A 207 -3.60 -1.04 13.77
CA LYS A 207 -4.03 -2.35 13.27
C LYS A 207 -3.18 -3.47 13.86
N THR A 208 -1.87 -3.29 13.94
CA THR A 208 -0.93 -4.23 14.56
C THR A 208 -1.26 -4.42 16.04
N TYR A 209 -1.48 -3.33 16.79
CA TYR A 209 -1.90 -3.41 18.19
C TYR A 209 -3.17 -4.25 18.37
N LEU A 210 -4.22 -3.99 17.57
CA LEU A 210 -5.48 -4.75 17.63
C LEU A 210 -5.26 -6.24 17.35
N ARG A 211 -4.43 -6.58 16.34
CA ARG A 211 -4.11 -7.97 15.99
C ARG A 211 -3.30 -8.69 17.08
N VAL A 212 -2.29 -8.03 17.64
CA VAL A 212 -1.46 -8.59 18.73
C VAL A 212 -2.31 -8.85 19.97
N LYS A 213 -3.16 -7.89 20.35
CA LYS A 213 -4.08 -8.06 21.48
C LYS A 213 -5.05 -9.23 21.28
N ARG A 214 -5.56 -9.42 20.06
CA ARG A 214 -6.43 -10.56 19.73
C ARG A 214 -5.76 -11.92 19.89
N THR A 215 -4.52 -11.99 19.40
CA THR A 215 -3.73 -13.23 19.35
C THR A 215 -3.04 -13.52 20.68
N ASN A 216 -3.23 -12.69 21.70
CA ASN A 216 -2.59 -12.76 23.01
C ASN A 216 -1.06 -12.90 22.93
N ASN A 217 -0.47 -12.25 21.93
CA ASN A 217 0.98 -12.21 21.72
C ASN A 217 1.65 -11.30 22.76
N SER A 218 2.96 -11.48 22.95
CA SER A 218 3.70 -10.83 24.03
C SER A 218 3.91 -9.32 23.79
N ARG A 219 4.23 -8.59 24.86
CA ARG A 219 4.57 -7.16 24.78
C ARG A 219 5.82 -6.93 23.93
N GLU A 220 6.81 -7.80 24.10
CA GLU A 220 8.07 -7.76 23.35
C GLU A 220 7.79 -7.92 21.85
N PHE A 221 6.86 -8.79 21.48
CA PHE A 221 6.43 -8.92 20.08
C PHE A 221 5.78 -7.63 19.57
N LEU A 222 4.88 -7.00 20.35
CA LEU A 222 4.28 -5.72 19.96
C LEU A 222 5.35 -4.65 19.71
N GLU A 223 6.31 -4.50 20.64
CA GLU A 223 7.36 -3.46 20.54
C GLU A 223 8.23 -3.64 19.29
N GLN A 224 8.48 -4.89 18.90
CA GLN A 224 9.14 -5.18 17.63
C GLN A 224 8.20 -4.89 16.45
N ALA A 225 6.93 -5.28 16.54
CA ALA A 225 5.91 -5.15 15.48
C ALA A 225 5.52 -3.72 15.13
N LEU A 226 5.68 -2.78 16.06
CA LEU A 226 5.38 -1.38 15.81
C LEU A 226 6.43 -0.74 14.90
N LEU A 227 5.94 -0.04 13.89
CA LEU A 227 6.75 0.73 12.96
C LEU A 227 7.17 2.07 13.57
N PRO A 228 8.41 2.53 13.31
CA PRO A 228 8.85 3.87 13.67
C PRO A 228 8.17 4.94 12.81
N PHE A 229 8.33 6.22 13.19
CA PHE A 229 7.88 7.42 12.44
C PHE A 229 6.38 7.76 12.46
N GLY A 230 5.62 7.04 13.28
CA GLY A 230 4.27 7.45 13.66
C GLY A 230 4.26 8.67 14.60
N GLU A 231 3.07 9.21 14.88
CA GLU A 231 2.89 10.21 15.92
C GLU A 231 3.35 9.64 17.28
N LYS A 232 4.18 10.41 18.00
CA LYS A 232 4.97 9.94 19.16
C LYS A 232 4.15 9.31 20.30
N ASP A 233 2.83 9.55 20.33
CA ASP A 233 1.94 9.18 21.43
C ASP A 233 1.02 7.98 21.17
N MET A 234 1.01 7.40 19.95
CA MET A 234 -0.12 6.53 19.57
C MET A 234 -0.16 5.15 20.24
N THR A 235 0.97 4.62 20.70
CA THR A 235 1.02 3.27 21.32
C THR A 235 1.89 3.18 22.57
N ARG A 236 2.68 4.21 22.89
CA ARG A 236 3.59 4.19 24.06
C ARG A 236 2.87 4.31 25.41
N LEU A 237 1.61 4.73 25.40
CA LEU A 237 0.82 4.99 26.60
C LEU A 237 -0.34 4.00 26.79
N VAL A 238 -0.46 2.97 25.95
CA VAL A 238 -1.49 1.91 26.09
C VAL A 238 -0.78 0.58 26.25
N GLN A 239 -1.06 -0.11 27.35
CA GLN A 239 -0.55 -1.45 27.62
C GLN A 239 -1.47 -2.49 26.97
N LEU A 240 -0.91 -3.64 26.56
CA LEU A 240 -1.70 -4.73 25.97
C LEU A 240 -2.86 -5.21 26.86
N VAL A 241 -2.71 -5.09 28.18
CA VAL A 241 -3.72 -5.45 29.18
C VAL A 241 -4.86 -4.44 29.29
N ASP A 242 -4.66 -3.20 28.83
CA ASP A 242 -5.68 -2.15 28.94
C ASP A 242 -6.87 -2.49 28.04
N PRO A 243 -8.13 -2.26 28.47
CA PRO A 243 -9.31 -2.42 27.63
C PRO A 243 -9.24 -1.62 26.31
N LEU A 244 -9.96 -2.05 25.27
CA LEU A 244 -9.92 -1.35 23.97
C LEU A 244 -10.53 0.05 24.04
N GLU A 245 -11.39 0.28 25.01
CA GLU A 245 -12.00 1.56 25.36
C GLU A 245 -10.92 2.59 25.70
N VAL A 246 -9.84 2.19 26.40
CA VAL A 246 -8.70 3.07 26.71
C VAL A 246 -7.97 3.50 25.45
N LEU A 247 -7.86 2.61 24.46
CA LEU A 247 -7.28 2.94 23.16
C LEU A 247 -8.18 3.93 22.41
N VAL A 248 -9.50 3.70 22.40
CA VAL A 248 -10.47 4.64 21.79
C VAL A 248 -10.34 6.01 22.42
N ASP A 249 -10.46 6.12 23.75
CA ASP A 249 -10.41 7.39 24.49
C ASP A 249 -9.12 8.18 24.19
N ARG A 250 -7.98 7.49 24.13
CA ARG A 250 -6.71 8.12 23.77
C ARG A 250 -6.74 8.68 22.35
N LEU A 251 -7.27 7.90 21.40
CA LEU A 251 -7.32 8.26 19.99
C LEU A 251 -8.42 9.29 19.68
N MET A 252 -9.38 9.53 20.57
CA MET A 252 -10.41 10.57 20.39
C MET A 252 -9.85 12.00 20.37
N SER A 253 -8.68 12.24 20.95
CA SER A 253 -7.99 13.54 20.86
C SER A 253 -7.08 13.67 19.63
N SER A 254 -6.92 12.59 18.86
CA SER A 254 -6.06 12.53 17.68
C SER A 254 -6.83 12.84 16.39
N ARG A 255 -6.10 12.89 15.27
CA ARG A 255 -6.67 13.09 13.93
C ARG A 255 -7.56 11.91 13.46
N TYR A 256 -7.49 10.77 14.14
CA TYR A 256 -8.20 9.53 13.79
C TYR A 256 -9.57 9.42 14.48
N ALA A 257 -9.90 10.34 15.39
CA ALA A 257 -11.13 10.32 16.19
C ALA A 257 -12.41 10.09 15.36
N GLN A 258 -12.46 10.64 14.15
CA GLN A 258 -13.63 10.62 13.27
C GLN A 258 -14.12 9.21 12.86
N PHE A 259 -13.27 8.18 12.96
CA PHE A 259 -13.65 6.82 12.56
C PHE A 259 -13.15 5.73 13.53
N ILE A 260 -12.31 6.07 14.51
CA ILE A 260 -11.68 5.09 15.38
C ILE A 260 -12.70 4.33 16.23
N GLU A 261 -13.72 5.03 16.74
CA GLU A 261 -14.77 4.46 17.56
C GLU A 261 -15.58 3.41 16.78
N ASP A 262 -16.09 3.77 15.60
CA ASP A 262 -16.82 2.85 14.71
C ASP A 262 -15.96 1.63 14.34
N GLY A 263 -14.71 1.88 13.96
CA GLY A 263 -13.76 0.82 13.57
C GLY A 263 -13.51 -0.19 14.71
N ILE A 264 -13.26 0.29 15.92
CA ILE A 264 -12.95 -0.56 17.08
C ILE A 264 -14.20 -1.24 17.64
N GLN A 265 -15.34 -0.53 17.75
CA GLN A 265 -16.59 -1.14 18.22
C GLN A 265 -17.08 -2.23 17.28
N THR A 266 -16.98 -2.02 15.95
CA THR A 266 -17.32 -3.05 14.98
C THR A 266 -16.40 -4.25 15.10
N TYR A 267 -15.09 -4.00 15.27
CA TYR A 267 -14.11 -5.06 15.51
C TYR A 267 -14.43 -5.87 16.77
N GLN A 268 -14.79 -5.22 17.89
CA GLN A 268 -15.19 -5.91 19.12
C GLN A 268 -16.41 -6.82 18.94
N LYS A 269 -17.37 -6.43 18.09
CA LYS A 269 -18.59 -7.20 17.84
C LYS A 269 -18.40 -8.36 16.85
N THR A 270 -17.48 -8.20 15.90
CA THR A 270 -17.39 -9.09 14.72
C THR A 270 -16.09 -9.88 14.64
N ASP A 271 -15.08 -9.54 15.45
CA ASP A 271 -13.71 -10.06 15.40
C ASP A 271 -13.00 -9.86 14.04
N THR A 272 -13.51 -8.96 13.20
CA THR A 272 -12.93 -8.61 11.89
C THR A 272 -12.54 -7.14 11.82
N LEU A 273 -11.35 -6.90 11.26
CA LEU A 273 -10.81 -5.55 11.04
C LEU A 273 -11.29 -4.93 9.73
N THR A 274 -12.17 -5.59 8.98
CA THR A 274 -12.58 -5.15 7.63
C THR A 274 -13.15 -3.72 7.65
N ARG A 275 -14.00 -3.40 8.62
CA ARG A 275 -14.58 -2.04 8.78
C ARG A 275 -13.50 -1.02 9.12
N PHE A 276 -12.62 -1.34 10.06
CA PHE A 276 -11.48 -0.48 10.42
C PHE A 276 -10.57 -0.20 9.22
N GLU A 277 -10.20 -1.25 8.47
CA GLU A 277 -9.32 -1.14 7.30
C GLU A 277 -9.93 -0.27 6.21
N LYS A 278 -11.24 -0.39 5.95
CA LYS A 278 -11.96 0.49 5.02
C LYS A 278 -11.95 1.94 5.49
N LEU A 279 -12.26 2.20 6.76
CA LEU A 279 -12.28 3.56 7.31
C LEU A 279 -10.90 4.21 7.30
N ALA A 280 -9.85 3.44 7.60
CA ALA A 280 -8.46 3.86 7.53
C ALA A 280 -8.03 4.20 6.08
N ASP A 281 -8.38 3.35 5.10
CA ASP A 281 -8.14 3.63 3.69
C ASP A 281 -8.87 4.92 3.24
N ASN A 282 -10.13 5.11 3.64
CA ASN A 282 -10.92 6.31 3.32
C ASN A 282 -10.34 7.58 3.95
N PHE A 283 -9.84 7.49 5.19
CA PHE A 283 -9.14 8.59 5.85
C PHE A 283 -7.89 9.01 5.07
N LEU A 284 -7.06 8.05 4.66
CA LEU A 284 -5.88 8.33 3.84
C LEU A 284 -6.29 8.96 2.51
N LEU A 285 -7.29 8.42 1.83
CA LEU A 285 -7.75 8.97 0.55
C LEU A 285 -8.29 10.40 0.67
N LYS A 286 -8.94 10.75 1.79
CA LYS A 286 -9.37 12.13 2.08
C LYS A 286 -8.17 13.08 2.16
N HIS A 287 -7.05 12.64 2.75
CA HIS A 287 -5.80 13.40 2.72
C HIS A 287 -5.22 13.47 1.30
N VAL A 288 -5.26 12.36 0.55
CA VAL A 288 -4.80 12.31 -0.85
C VAL A 288 -5.53 13.35 -1.72
N LYS A 289 -6.85 13.48 -1.56
CA LYS A 289 -7.68 14.46 -2.30
C LYS A 289 -7.30 15.93 -2.07
N LYS A 290 -6.60 16.28 -0.97
CA LYS A 290 -6.12 17.66 -0.75
C LYS A 290 -5.14 18.13 -1.83
N ALA A 291 -4.42 17.22 -2.47
CA ALA A 291 -3.51 17.55 -3.57
C ALA A 291 -4.24 18.07 -4.83
N LYS A 292 -5.57 17.94 -4.93
CA LYS A 292 -6.37 18.57 -6.01
C LYS A 292 -6.25 20.10 -6.01
N TYR A 293 -5.94 20.70 -4.86
CA TYR A 293 -5.80 22.16 -4.71
C TYR A 293 -4.35 22.64 -4.89
N VAL A 294 -3.39 21.74 -5.06
CA VAL A 294 -1.99 22.07 -5.31
C VAL A 294 -1.80 22.32 -6.81
N THR A 295 -1.28 23.51 -7.15
CA THR A 295 -1.09 23.93 -8.55
C THR A 295 0.20 23.36 -9.15
N PHE A 296 1.29 23.35 -8.37
CA PHE A 296 2.60 22.88 -8.79
C PHE A 296 3.30 22.18 -7.62
N GLY A 297 4.07 21.13 -7.92
CA GLY A 297 4.83 20.36 -6.92
C GLY A 297 4.74 18.85 -7.13
N PRO A 298 5.40 18.06 -6.27
CA PRO A 298 5.34 16.59 -6.28
C PRO A 298 3.99 16.03 -5.81
N GLU A 299 3.17 16.81 -5.10
CA GLU A 299 1.94 16.35 -4.45
C GLU A 299 0.89 15.83 -5.43
N PRO A 300 0.58 16.49 -6.58
CA PRO A 300 -0.36 15.95 -7.55
C PRO A 300 0.08 14.62 -8.16
N LEU A 301 1.38 14.45 -8.45
CA LEU A 301 1.93 13.20 -8.97
C LEU A 301 1.75 12.07 -7.96
N ALA A 302 2.13 12.31 -6.70
CA ALA A 302 1.95 11.35 -5.62
C ALA A 302 0.47 11.00 -5.40
N ALA A 303 -0.41 12.00 -5.43
CA ALA A 303 -1.84 11.77 -5.24
C ALA A 303 -2.44 10.94 -6.36
N PHE A 304 -1.98 11.12 -7.60
CA PHE A 304 -2.40 10.28 -8.71
C PHE A 304 -1.92 8.83 -8.60
N ILE A 305 -0.68 8.60 -8.17
CA ILE A 305 -0.19 7.23 -7.87
C ILE A 305 -1.12 6.56 -6.85
N LEU A 306 -1.34 7.23 -5.72
CA LEU A 306 -2.18 6.71 -4.63
C LEU A 306 -3.64 6.52 -5.06
N ALA A 307 -4.17 7.40 -5.91
CA ALA A 307 -5.50 7.28 -6.48
C ALA A 307 -5.62 6.05 -7.39
N LYS A 308 -4.65 5.82 -8.28
CA LYS A 308 -4.64 4.68 -9.20
C LYS A 308 -4.49 3.35 -8.47
N GLU A 309 -3.65 3.31 -7.43
CA GLU A 309 -3.53 2.12 -6.58
C GLU A 309 -4.81 1.81 -5.81
N ASN A 310 -5.50 2.84 -5.31
CA ASN A 310 -6.80 2.68 -4.67
C ASN A 310 -7.86 2.19 -5.67
N GLU A 311 -7.89 2.72 -6.89
CA GLU A 311 -8.75 2.23 -7.98
C GLU A 311 -8.51 0.74 -8.26
N ILE A 312 -7.26 0.33 -8.45
CA ILE A 312 -6.89 -1.07 -8.67
C ILE A 312 -7.33 -1.95 -7.50
N LYS A 313 -7.15 -1.48 -6.26
CA LYS A 313 -7.62 -2.18 -5.05
C LYS A 313 -9.15 -2.32 -5.04
N VAL A 314 -9.88 -1.28 -5.42
CA VAL A 314 -11.35 -1.30 -5.53
C VAL A 314 -11.81 -2.31 -6.58
N ILE A 315 -11.21 -2.30 -7.78
CA ILE A 315 -11.50 -3.27 -8.84
C ILE A 315 -11.27 -4.70 -8.34
N ARG A 316 -10.13 -4.95 -7.67
CA ARG A 316 -9.81 -6.26 -7.11
C ARG A 316 -10.85 -6.74 -6.11
N ILE A 317 -11.32 -5.87 -5.21
CA ILE A 317 -12.39 -6.23 -4.24
C ILE A 317 -13.66 -6.65 -4.97
N ILE A 318 -14.06 -5.90 -5.99
CA ILE A 318 -15.29 -6.19 -6.77
C ILE A 318 -15.13 -7.51 -7.50
N MET A 319 -14.01 -7.72 -8.20
CA MET A 319 -13.74 -8.94 -8.95
C MET A 319 -13.70 -10.17 -8.04
N VAL A 320 -12.97 -10.11 -6.91
CA VAL A 320 -12.97 -11.20 -5.92
C VAL A 320 -14.38 -11.47 -5.41
N GLY A 321 -15.15 -10.43 -5.08
CA GLY A 321 -16.53 -10.60 -4.62
C GLY A 321 -17.43 -11.26 -5.67
N LYS A 322 -17.34 -10.83 -6.93
CA LYS A 322 -18.14 -11.38 -8.03
C LYS A 322 -17.76 -12.80 -8.40
N ILE A 323 -16.45 -13.10 -8.44
CA ILE A 323 -15.94 -14.46 -8.70
C ILE A 323 -16.43 -15.43 -7.62
N ASN A 324 -16.44 -14.99 -6.35
CA ASN A 324 -16.94 -15.79 -5.22
C ASN A 324 -18.46 -15.66 -5.00
N GLN A 325 -19.19 -15.04 -5.93
CA GLN A 325 -20.65 -14.89 -5.90
C GLN A 325 -21.18 -14.26 -4.59
N LEU A 326 -20.41 -13.34 -4.00
CA LEU A 326 -20.84 -12.61 -2.82
C LEU A 326 -22.04 -11.71 -3.13
N PRO A 327 -22.98 -11.55 -2.18
CA PRO A 327 -24.06 -10.59 -2.31
C PRO A 327 -23.55 -9.17 -2.60
N THR A 328 -24.27 -8.41 -3.42
CA THR A 328 -23.90 -7.04 -3.79
C THR A 328 -23.66 -6.15 -2.57
N GLU A 329 -24.52 -6.23 -1.55
CA GLU A 329 -24.38 -5.44 -0.33
C GLU A 329 -23.10 -5.79 0.46
N GLU A 330 -22.74 -7.07 0.51
CA GLU A 330 -21.48 -7.53 1.11
C GLU A 330 -20.24 -7.02 0.38
N ILE A 331 -20.32 -6.85 -0.95
CA ILE A 331 -19.24 -6.22 -1.72
C ILE A 331 -19.18 -4.73 -1.35
N LYS A 332 -20.32 -4.02 -1.38
CA LYS A 332 -20.42 -2.58 -1.04
C LYS A 332 -19.87 -2.26 0.35
N GLU A 333 -20.13 -3.10 1.34
CA GLU A 333 -19.61 -2.93 2.69
C GLU A 333 -18.08 -2.89 2.73
N ARG A 334 -17.41 -3.63 1.84
CA ARG A 334 -15.94 -3.72 1.72
C ARG A 334 -15.32 -2.66 0.79
N LEU A 335 -16.13 -1.92 0.02
CA LEU A 335 -15.64 -0.91 -0.91
C LEU A 335 -15.14 0.34 -0.18
N ARG A 336 -13.98 0.80 -0.63
CA ARG A 336 -13.39 2.08 -0.21
C ARG A 336 -13.95 3.21 -1.07
N ASP A 337 -13.75 4.43 -0.62
CA ASP A 337 -14.06 5.62 -1.40
C ASP A 337 -13.19 5.67 -2.66
N VAL A 338 -13.69 6.36 -3.69
CA VAL A 338 -12.97 6.61 -4.95
C VAL A 338 -12.35 8.01 -4.95
N TYR A 339 -11.31 8.21 -5.75
CA TYR A 339 -10.61 9.49 -5.81
C TYR A 339 -11.39 10.59 -6.54
N VAL A 340 -12.05 10.24 -7.65
CA VAL A 340 -12.82 11.16 -8.51
C VAL A 340 -14.22 11.39 -7.97
#